data_AF-A0A7G2C733-F1
#
_entry.id   AF-A0A7G2C733-F1
#
_cell.length_a   1.000
_cell.length_b   1.000
_cell.length_c   1.000
_cell.angle_alpha   90.00
_cell.angle_beta   90.00
_cell.angle_gamma   90.00
#
_symmetry.space_group_name_H-M   'P 1'
#
loop_
_entity.id
_entity.type
_entity.pdbx_description
1 polymer ?
#
loop_
_entity_poly.entity_id
_entity_poly.type
_entity_poly.pdbx_seq_one_letter_code
_entity_poly.pdbx_strand_id
1 'polypeptide(L)'
;MRELEKAMNDRAHAMAEDMRDKAREGVLPDSLKGLPKSALHVDEDMPFNDLEVAYLKAEGDGDEEKKDDLAAAMVKRAGDIADKLRGEERANLGSPLGYDPKDLPLDENDEYVKKEGELIGLRVDPKKNAGKIQAAEDELKDIAMELAKEKADNERTYLDSDLEGNNARNVDLLADPAYAGLEEEYHRKVADPYADQDHLADLERMMNDRAHELARKKNAEDRPNYVEEHRNVPLHELPLDTDETVRELEAERARLKQDPVKNKDALRAVEEKVNDRVAELTEEALKGDRIFLDDVPEGVLQRQVNLDDDPTFRDLEQKRAALKSQDPKKNAAAIKDLEDQMNDRLHELANQEKWDARNDMEPEPLGIPLKDLGAAMDADPEFNKLEEMYRDARKDPKRAKEADNLLAQMNDRARELAEEMHEKERANLDQEADGIPLDALPLNEDEKFLALENEARRLQNEPNGARKNAERLAELDDQMNERAKELANELRKEYIDPEPEGIPLELLKLGDDPDFVDKENELRRLEKNPHANAARIADLKKDLNDMAHEKARDMLQNDRDYLDPNPEGVDLRHLPLDTDPQFHEMEAERARLKAEDPRKNQRAIADLEGKLNDRAHELAKGGKG
;
A
#
# COMPACT_ATOMS: atom_id res chain seq x y z
N MET A 1 114.49 2.59 22.08
CA MET A 1 114.13 4.01 22.28
C MET A 1 112.73 4.31 21.74
N ARG A 2 112.46 4.23 20.43
CA ARG A 2 111.10 4.47 19.87
C ARG A 2 110.00 3.57 20.44
N GLU A 3 110.28 2.29 20.69
CA GLU A 3 109.29 1.38 21.31
C GLU A 3 109.04 1.67 22.81
N LEU A 4 110.04 2.18 23.53
CA LEU A 4 109.91 2.53 24.94
C LEU A 4 109.13 3.85 25.12
N GLU A 5 109.41 4.82 24.25
CA GLU A 5 108.68 6.09 24.17
C GLU A 5 107.21 5.85 23.77
N LYS A 6 106.96 4.95 22.81
CA LYS A 6 105.60 4.52 22.48
C LYS A 6 104.91 3.85 23.67
N ALA A 7 105.55 2.89 24.34
CA ALA A 7 104.95 2.22 25.50
C ALA A 7 104.71 3.15 26.70
N MET A 8 105.58 4.15 26.91
CA MET A 8 105.39 5.16 27.95
C MET A 8 104.26 6.14 27.61
N ASN A 9 104.16 6.56 26.34
CA ASN A 9 103.03 7.37 25.86
C ASN A 9 101.73 6.57 25.93
N ASP A 10 101.71 5.31 25.49
CA ASP A 10 100.54 4.43 25.57
C ASP A 10 100.09 4.25 27.04
N ARG A 11 101.04 4.12 27.98
CA ARG A 11 100.74 4.05 29.42
C ARG A 11 100.28 5.37 30.01
N ALA A 12 100.83 6.50 29.57
CA ALA A 12 100.41 7.83 30.00
C ALA A 12 99.01 8.18 29.47
N HIS A 13 98.71 7.80 28.23
CA HIS A 13 97.36 7.88 27.67
C HIS A 13 96.38 7.01 28.44
N ALA A 14 96.72 5.75 28.73
CA ALA A 14 95.86 4.87 29.52
C ALA A 14 95.61 5.38 30.96
N MET A 15 96.62 6.00 31.60
CA MET A 15 96.43 6.65 32.90
C MET A 15 95.56 7.90 32.80
N ALA A 16 95.71 8.70 31.75
CA ALA A 16 94.89 9.89 31.54
C ALA A 16 93.42 9.50 31.25
N GLU A 17 93.18 8.43 30.52
CA GLU A 17 91.84 7.85 30.32
C GLU A 17 91.23 7.37 31.64
N ASP A 18 91.94 6.55 32.43
CA ASP A 18 91.47 6.07 33.75
C ASP A 18 91.16 7.23 34.73
N MET A 19 91.95 8.32 34.68
CA MET A 19 91.69 9.53 35.47
C MET A 19 90.43 10.26 35.01
N ARG A 20 90.21 10.39 33.69
CA ARG A 20 89.00 11.01 33.13
C ARG A 20 87.77 10.19 33.45
N ASP A 21 87.83 8.88 33.30
CA ASP A 21 86.71 7.99 33.61
C ASP A 21 86.31 8.07 35.09
N LYS A 22 87.29 8.10 36.01
CA LYS A 22 87.02 8.33 37.44
C LYS A 22 86.43 9.70 37.73
N ALA A 23 86.89 10.75 37.05
CA ALA A 23 86.31 12.08 37.19
C ALA A 23 84.86 12.12 36.70
N ARG A 24 84.56 11.47 35.57
CA ARG A 24 83.20 11.33 35.06
C ARG A 24 82.31 10.52 36.00
N GLU A 25 82.80 9.44 36.60
CA GLU A 25 82.07 8.66 37.61
C GLU A 25 81.75 9.46 38.87
N GLY A 26 82.63 10.38 39.27
CA GLY A 26 82.42 11.25 40.43
C GLY A 26 81.48 12.43 40.17
N VAL A 27 81.36 12.88 38.92
CA VAL A 27 80.64 14.11 38.54
C VAL A 27 79.30 13.82 37.87
N LEU A 28 79.24 12.86 36.95
CA LEU A 28 78.04 12.54 36.19
C LEU A 28 77.27 11.37 36.81
N PRO A 29 75.94 11.50 37.01
CA PRO A 29 75.11 10.38 37.41
C PRO A 29 75.05 9.30 36.32
N ASP A 30 74.72 8.06 36.70
CA ASP A 30 74.57 6.95 35.75
C ASP A 30 73.46 7.18 34.70
N SER A 31 72.44 7.97 35.09
CA SER A 31 71.40 8.48 34.21
C SER A 31 71.26 9.99 34.40
N LEU A 32 71.33 10.74 33.31
CA LEU A 32 71.14 12.19 33.30
C LEU A 32 69.96 12.51 32.37
N LYS A 33 68.94 13.19 32.89
CA LYS A 33 67.69 13.47 32.15
C LYS A 33 67.13 12.21 31.47
N GLY A 34 67.11 11.07 32.15
CA GLY A 34 66.59 9.80 31.61
C GLY A 34 67.46 9.13 30.55
N LEU A 35 68.60 9.71 30.17
CA LEU A 35 69.57 9.10 29.24
C LEU A 35 70.67 8.37 30.01
N PRO A 36 71.10 7.17 29.56
CA PRO A 36 72.26 6.52 30.16
C PRO A 36 73.53 7.33 29.85
N LYS A 37 74.44 7.45 30.82
CA LYS A 37 75.72 8.17 30.67
C LYS A 37 76.49 7.78 29.39
N SER A 38 76.43 6.50 29.03
CA SER A 38 77.07 5.96 27.81
C SER A 38 76.54 6.53 26.50
N ALA A 39 75.28 7.00 26.46
CA ALA A 39 74.67 7.55 25.25
C ALA A 39 74.97 9.02 25.02
N LEU A 40 75.53 9.71 26.02
CA LEU A 40 75.87 11.13 25.90
C LEU A 40 77.16 11.36 25.08
N HIS A 41 77.97 10.33 24.84
CA HIS A 41 79.23 10.42 24.08
C HIS A 41 80.06 11.66 24.45
N VAL A 42 80.14 11.98 25.75
CA VAL A 42 80.76 13.23 26.24
C VAL A 42 82.22 13.38 25.83
N ASP A 43 82.90 12.27 25.58
CA ASP A 43 84.26 12.15 25.06
C ASP A 43 84.45 12.81 23.69
N GLU A 44 83.38 12.87 22.89
CA GLU A 44 83.36 13.49 21.56
C GLU A 44 83.01 14.98 21.62
N ASP A 45 82.54 15.48 22.77
CA ASP A 45 82.22 16.89 22.98
C ASP A 45 83.44 17.68 23.46
N MET A 46 84.01 18.48 22.57
CA MET A 46 85.19 19.31 22.86
C MET A 46 84.99 20.26 24.07
N PRO A 47 83.86 20.99 24.20
CA PRO A 47 83.61 21.80 25.39
C PRO A 47 83.54 21.00 26.70
N PHE A 48 82.96 19.81 26.68
CA PHE A 48 82.94 18.92 27.85
C PHE A 48 84.37 18.46 28.22
N ASN A 49 85.16 18.05 27.23
CA ASN A 49 86.56 17.67 27.43
C ASN A 49 87.40 18.81 28.04
N ASP A 50 87.18 20.06 27.62
CA ASP A 50 87.87 21.23 28.18
C ASP A 50 87.50 21.45 29.65
N LEU A 51 86.22 21.28 30.01
CA LEU A 51 85.74 21.36 31.39
C LEU A 51 86.31 20.22 32.25
N GLU A 52 86.39 19.02 31.70
CA GLU A 52 86.96 17.84 32.36
C GLU A 52 88.46 17.99 32.66
N VAL A 53 89.23 18.54 31.71
CA VAL A 53 90.65 18.84 31.93
C VAL A 53 90.81 19.92 33.00
N ALA A 54 89.96 20.95 33.00
CA ALA A 54 89.96 21.98 34.02
C ALA A 54 89.60 21.43 35.41
N TYR A 55 88.64 20.49 35.47
CA TYR A 55 88.20 19.82 36.70
C TYR A 55 89.32 19.01 37.33
N LEU A 56 89.98 18.14 36.54
CA LEU A 56 91.13 17.35 37.00
C LEU A 56 92.28 18.22 37.49
N LYS A 57 92.48 19.38 36.86
CA LYS A 57 93.48 20.35 37.30
C LYS A 57 93.10 21.00 38.64
N ALA A 58 91.86 21.42 38.81
CA ALA A 58 91.36 21.99 40.07
C ALA A 58 91.44 20.98 41.22
N GLU A 59 91.12 19.71 40.95
CA GLU A 59 91.27 18.60 41.90
C GLU A 59 92.73 18.35 42.30
N GLY A 60 93.66 18.39 41.34
CA GLY A 60 95.09 18.29 41.61
C GLY A 60 95.67 19.49 42.37
N ASP A 61 95.12 20.68 42.16
CA ASP A 61 95.53 21.93 42.82
C ASP A 61 94.90 22.10 44.22
N GLY A 62 93.92 21.25 44.61
CA GLY A 62 93.22 21.30 45.90
C GLY A 62 92.20 22.44 46.03
N ASP A 63 91.72 22.97 44.91
CA ASP A 63 90.76 24.09 44.84
C ASP A 63 89.33 23.55 44.76
N GLU A 64 88.77 23.21 45.92
CA GLU A 64 87.45 22.55 46.01
C GLU A 64 86.29 23.42 45.50
N GLU A 65 86.31 24.75 45.70
CA GLU A 65 85.27 25.66 45.20
C GLU A 65 85.22 25.64 43.67
N LYS A 66 86.39 25.76 43.03
CA LYS A 66 86.50 25.69 41.57
C LYS A 66 86.19 24.31 41.01
N LYS A 67 86.53 23.25 41.76
CA LYS A 67 86.20 21.87 41.41
C LYS A 67 84.68 21.65 41.38
N ASP A 68 83.94 22.14 42.38
CA ASP A 68 82.48 22.05 42.45
C ASP A 68 81.80 22.85 41.32
N ASP A 69 82.27 24.07 41.04
CA ASP A 69 81.76 24.88 39.93
C ASP A 69 81.98 24.21 38.57
N LEU A 70 83.16 23.60 38.36
CA LEU A 70 83.46 22.85 37.14
C LEU A 70 82.65 21.56 37.05
N ALA A 71 82.40 20.86 38.16
CA ALA A 71 81.50 19.71 38.20
C ALA A 71 80.08 20.11 37.77
N ALA A 72 79.55 21.21 38.31
CA ALA A 72 78.24 21.74 37.92
C ALA A 72 78.20 22.14 36.43
N ALA A 73 79.27 22.74 35.91
CA ALA A 73 79.39 23.09 34.49
C ALA A 73 79.47 21.84 33.58
N MET A 74 80.18 20.78 34.01
CA MET A 74 80.21 19.49 33.32
C MET A 74 78.81 18.85 33.29
N VAL A 75 78.11 18.80 34.42
CA VAL A 75 76.72 18.30 34.49
C VAL A 75 75.80 19.11 33.59
N LYS A 76 75.93 20.45 33.59
CA LYS A 76 75.16 21.32 32.70
C LYS A 76 75.43 21.02 31.22
N ARG A 77 76.70 20.92 30.83
CA ARG A 77 77.09 20.62 29.44
C ARG A 77 76.60 19.24 29.00
N ALA A 78 76.73 18.23 29.86
CA ALA A 78 76.14 16.91 29.61
C ALA A 78 74.61 16.97 29.48
N GLY A 79 73.96 17.85 30.24
CA GLY A 79 72.54 18.15 30.11
C GLY A 79 72.17 18.83 28.78
N ASP A 80 73.02 19.71 28.26
CA ASP A 80 72.84 20.33 26.93
C ASP A 80 73.00 19.29 25.81
N ILE A 81 73.94 18.35 25.96
CA ILE A 81 74.12 17.23 25.01
C ILE A 81 72.89 16.33 25.02
N ALA A 82 72.36 16.01 26.20
CA ALA A 82 71.13 15.23 26.34
C ALA A 82 69.94 15.88 25.62
N ASP A 83 69.75 17.20 25.78
CA ASP A 83 68.69 17.95 25.10
C ASP A 83 68.87 17.94 23.58
N LYS A 84 70.12 18.06 23.10
CA LYS A 84 70.45 17.98 21.68
C LYS A 84 70.07 16.61 21.09
N LEU A 85 70.45 15.52 21.76
CA LEU A 85 70.13 14.15 21.32
C LEU A 85 68.61 13.92 21.26
N ARG A 86 67.87 14.38 22.27
CA ARG A 86 66.39 14.33 22.24
C ARG A 86 65.81 15.13 21.08
N GLY A 87 66.34 16.33 20.81
CA GLY A 87 65.92 17.14 19.68
C GLY A 87 66.16 16.44 18.33
N GLU A 88 67.30 15.77 18.17
CA GLU A 88 67.62 14.96 16.98
C GLU A 88 66.67 13.77 16.83
N GLU A 89 66.31 13.08 17.92
CA GLU A 89 65.31 11.99 17.88
C GLU A 89 63.90 12.50 17.55
N ARG A 90 63.47 13.59 18.18
CA ARG A 90 62.14 14.19 17.94
C ARG A 90 61.98 14.67 16.49
N ALA A 91 63.07 15.13 15.86
CA ALA A 91 63.05 15.49 14.44
C ALA A 91 62.70 14.31 13.52
N ASN A 92 62.92 13.06 13.96
CA ASN A 92 62.58 11.86 13.20
C ASN A 92 61.10 11.47 13.29
N LEU A 93 60.31 12.12 14.16
CA LEU A 93 58.86 11.88 14.28
C LEU A 93 58.07 12.38 13.06
N GLY A 94 58.65 13.29 12.25
CA GLY A 94 57.93 13.98 11.18
C GLY A 94 56.99 15.05 11.75
N SER A 95 55.80 15.18 11.18
CA SER A 95 54.77 16.14 11.64
C SER A 95 53.46 15.41 11.95
N PRO A 96 53.32 14.76 13.11
CA PRO A 96 52.11 14.04 13.48
C PRO A 96 50.88 14.96 13.40
N LEU A 97 49.91 14.59 12.56
CA LEU A 97 48.71 15.40 12.26
C LEU A 97 49.02 16.86 11.89
N GLY A 98 50.17 17.12 11.26
CA GLY A 98 50.60 18.47 10.86
C GLY A 98 51.24 19.32 11.95
N TYR A 99 51.31 18.83 13.20
CA TYR A 99 52.03 19.52 14.27
C TYR A 99 53.54 19.32 14.16
N ASP A 100 54.32 20.36 14.45
CA ASP A 100 55.75 20.24 14.70
C ASP A 100 55.95 19.48 16.03
N PRO A 101 56.86 18.50 16.12
CA PRO A 101 57.14 17.77 17.36
C PRO A 101 57.47 18.67 18.56
N LYS A 102 58.01 19.88 18.32
CA LYS A 102 58.30 20.85 19.39
C LYS A 102 57.04 21.46 20.03
N ASP A 103 55.92 21.45 19.30
CA ASP A 103 54.64 22.01 19.73
C ASP A 103 53.75 20.94 20.38
N LEU A 104 54.18 19.68 20.41
CA LEU A 104 53.52 18.59 21.12
C LEU A 104 54.00 18.52 22.58
N PRO A 105 53.13 18.15 23.54
CA PRO A 105 53.49 18.04 24.96
C PRO A 105 54.28 16.75 25.26
N LEU A 106 55.32 16.47 24.47
CA LEU A 106 56.12 15.25 24.56
C LEU A 106 56.83 15.11 25.91
N ASP A 107 57.27 16.23 26.50
CA ASP A 107 57.95 16.25 27.80
C ASP A 107 57.01 16.03 28.99
N GLU A 108 55.69 16.19 28.80
CA GLU A 108 54.67 15.96 29.82
C GLU A 108 54.20 14.49 29.84
N ASN A 109 54.55 13.71 28.82
CA ASN A 109 54.20 12.30 28.71
C ASN A 109 55.36 11.41 29.20
N ASP A 110 55.22 10.91 30.43
CA ASP A 110 56.24 10.07 31.08
C ASP A 110 56.63 8.81 30.26
N GLU A 111 55.65 8.20 29.56
CA GLU A 111 55.90 7.03 28.73
C GLU A 111 56.77 7.38 27.51
N TYR A 112 56.43 8.48 26.83
CA TYR A 112 57.20 9.01 25.71
C TYR A 112 58.63 9.32 26.14
N VAL A 113 58.82 10.10 27.21
CA VAL A 113 60.13 10.49 27.72
C VAL A 113 61.00 9.28 28.08
N LYS A 114 60.39 8.25 28.67
CA LYS A 114 61.09 7.01 29.00
C LYS A 114 61.52 6.24 27.75
N LYS A 115 60.61 6.03 26.80
CA LYS A 115 60.91 5.32 25.54
C LYS A 115 61.90 6.07 24.66
N GLU A 116 61.83 7.40 24.64
CA GLU A 116 62.80 8.27 23.98
C GLU A 116 64.21 8.04 24.56
N GLY A 117 64.33 7.95 25.89
CA GLY A 117 65.61 7.65 26.53
C GLY A 117 66.13 6.23 26.27
N GLU A 118 65.23 5.24 26.21
CA GLU A 118 65.56 3.87 25.82
C GLU A 118 66.05 3.80 24.37
N LEU A 119 65.38 4.48 23.44
CA LEU A 119 65.78 4.57 22.04
C LEU A 119 67.19 5.17 21.90
N ILE A 120 67.46 6.30 22.55
CA ILE A 120 68.78 6.95 22.53
C ILE A 120 69.84 6.01 23.13
N GLY A 121 69.51 5.28 24.20
CA GLY A 121 70.36 4.24 24.77
C GLY A 121 70.66 3.09 23.80
N LEU A 122 69.67 2.65 23.01
CA LEU A 122 69.86 1.60 22.00
C LEU A 122 70.76 2.08 20.85
N ARG A 123 70.76 3.38 20.53
CA ARG A 123 71.61 3.96 19.48
C ARG A 123 73.10 3.97 19.80
N VAL A 124 73.52 3.65 21.03
CA VAL A 124 74.94 3.45 21.38
C VAL A 124 75.57 2.31 20.57
N ASP A 125 74.80 1.25 20.28
CA ASP A 125 75.21 0.17 19.38
C ASP A 125 74.11 -0.13 18.36
N PRO A 126 74.00 0.71 17.31
CA PRO A 126 72.85 0.68 16.41
C PRO A 126 72.84 -0.58 15.55
N LYS A 127 74.02 -1.17 15.27
CA LYS A 127 74.15 -2.41 14.49
C LYS A 127 73.59 -3.60 15.25
N LYS A 128 73.85 -3.68 16.55
CA LYS A 128 73.35 -4.76 17.41
C LYS A 128 71.87 -4.61 17.74
N ASN A 129 71.38 -3.37 17.79
CA ASN A 129 70.04 -3.04 18.28
C ASN A 129 69.03 -2.68 17.17
N ALA A 130 69.37 -2.81 15.88
CA ALA A 130 68.56 -2.33 14.76
C ALA A 130 67.05 -2.65 14.84
N GLY A 131 66.67 -3.90 15.14
CA GLY A 131 65.25 -4.27 15.26
C GLY A 131 64.54 -3.65 16.47
N LYS A 132 65.26 -3.45 17.58
CA LYS A 132 64.72 -2.79 18.77
C LYS A 132 64.59 -1.27 18.57
N ILE A 133 65.51 -0.68 17.81
CA ILE A 133 65.48 0.73 17.41
C ILE A 133 64.22 0.98 16.57
N GLN A 134 63.99 0.18 15.53
CA GLN A 134 62.79 0.34 14.69
C GLN A 134 61.50 0.22 15.50
N ALA A 135 61.38 -0.79 16.37
CA ALA A 135 60.21 -0.96 17.21
C ALA A 135 59.98 0.24 18.14
N ALA A 136 61.04 0.77 18.76
CA ALA A 136 60.94 1.95 19.60
C ALA A 136 60.61 3.23 18.80
N GLU A 137 61.13 3.37 17.58
CA GLU A 137 60.76 4.47 16.67
C GLU A 137 59.27 4.43 16.28
N ASP A 138 58.74 3.25 15.97
CA ASP A 138 57.32 3.07 15.63
C ASP A 138 56.43 3.36 16.85
N GLU A 139 56.78 2.85 18.03
CA GLU A 139 56.04 3.13 19.28
C GLU A 139 56.06 4.62 19.65
N LEU A 140 57.18 5.32 19.48
CA LEU A 140 57.26 6.76 19.74
C LEU A 140 56.43 7.57 18.73
N LYS A 141 56.38 7.16 17.47
CA LYS A 141 55.50 7.77 16.46
C LYS A 141 54.02 7.56 16.81
N ASP A 142 53.64 6.37 17.26
CA ASP A 142 52.27 6.08 17.69
C ASP A 142 51.88 6.96 18.89
N ILE A 143 52.74 7.06 19.91
CA ILE A 143 52.48 7.94 21.08
C ILE A 143 52.39 9.41 20.65
N ALA A 144 53.31 9.87 19.79
CA ALA A 144 53.30 11.24 19.29
C ALA A 144 52.03 11.54 18.46
N MET A 145 51.55 10.57 17.68
CA MET A 145 50.29 10.69 16.95
C MET A 145 49.09 10.76 17.90
N GLU A 146 49.03 9.96 18.96
CA GLU A 146 47.94 10.04 19.94
C GLU A 146 47.94 11.38 20.70
N LEU A 147 49.11 11.90 21.08
CA LEU A 147 49.24 13.24 21.66
C LEU A 147 48.80 14.34 20.68
N ALA A 148 49.10 14.18 19.39
CA ALA A 148 48.65 15.10 18.35
C ALA A 148 47.12 15.07 18.18
N LYS A 149 46.50 13.89 18.23
CA LYS A 149 45.03 13.75 18.21
C LYS A 149 44.38 14.41 19.42
N GLU A 150 44.89 14.16 20.62
CA GLU A 150 44.37 14.77 21.85
C GLU A 150 44.50 16.30 21.82
N LYS A 151 45.62 16.81 21.29
CA LYS A 151 45.81 18.24 21.08
C LYS A 151 44.79 18.80 20.09
N ALA A 152 44.63 18.17 18.92
CA ALA A 152 43.65 18.59 17.91
C ALA A 152 42.22 18.59 18.47
N ASP A 153 41.83 17.56 19.22
CA ASP A 153 40.52 17.46 19.88
C ASP A 153 40.22 18.66 20.81
N ASN A 154 41.25 19.24 21.42
CA ASN A 154 41.11 20.41 22.29
C ASN A 154 41.17 21.74 21.52
N GLU A 155 41.78 21.76 20.33
CA GLU A 155 41.99 22.96 19.51
C GLU A 155 40.91 23.17 18.42
N ARG A 156 40.05 22.18 18.15
CA ARG A 156 38.89 22.21 17.22
C ARG A 156 37.77 23.18 17.64
N THR A 157 38.14 24.41 17.97
CA THR A 157 37.23 25.49 18.37
C THR A 157 36.54 26.16 17.18
N TYR A 158 37.02 25.89 15.96
CA TYR A 158 36.44 26.34 14.69
C TYR A 158 35.26 25.47 14.21
N LEU A 159 35.05 24.30 14.82
CA LEU A 159 33.88 23.48 14.52
C LEU A 159 32.65 23.99 15.27
N ASP A 160 31.49 23.84 14.66
CA ASP A 160 30.22 24.08 15.33
C ASP A 160 30.09 23.16 16.55
N SER A 161 29.57 23.71 17.65
CA SER A 161 29.32 22.94 18.87
C SER A 161 28.28 21.83 18.70
N ASP A 162 27.44 21.96 17.67
CA ASP A 162 26.35 21.06 17.32
C ASP A 162 26.47 20.65 15.85
N LEU A 163 26.97 19.44 15.63
CA LEU A 163 27.15 18.83 14.31
C LEU A 163 25.99 17.87 14.08
N GLU A 164 24.87 18.38 13.57
CA GLU A 164 23.67 17.57 13.29
C GLU A 164 23.25 16.75 14.53
N GLY A 165 23.28 17.38 15.70
CA GLY A 165 22.97 16.78 17.00
C GLY A 165 24.10 16.03 17.69
N ASN A 166 25.24 15.88 17.03
CA ASN A 166 26.43 15.23 17.56
C ASN A 166 27.45 16.27 18.06
N ASN A 167 28.31 15.83 18.97
CA ASN A 167 29.53 16.55 19.32
C ASN A 167 30.68 16.06 18.42
N ALA A 168 31.64 16.93 18.08
CA ALA A 168 32.84 16.57 17.31
C ALA A 168 33.57 15.34 17.86
N ARG A 169 33.60 15.12 19.19
CA ARG A 169 34.21 13.93 19.82
C ARG A 169 33.44 12.63 19.56
N ASN A 170 32.17 12.71 19.23
CA ASN A 170 31.31 11.55 18.95
C ASN A 170 31.28 11.21 17.45
N VAL A 171 31.77 12.11 16.60
CA VAL A 171 31.94 11.90 15.15
C VAL A 171 33.42 11.55 14.98
N ASP A 172 33.74 10.35 14.51
CA ASP A 172 35.14 9.91 14.35
C ASP A 172 35.79 10.63 13.15
N LEU A 173 36.08 11.92 13.33
CA LEU A 173 36.47 12.84 12.26
C LEU A 173 37.77 12.41 11.58
N LEU A 174 38.74 11.93 12.37
CA LEU A 174 40.06 11.52 11.88
C LEU A 174 40.05 10.18 11.15
N ALA A 175 38.99 9.38 11.29
CA ALA A 175 38.82 8.19 10.45
C ALA A 175 38.50 8.55 8.99
N ASP A 176 38.01 9.76 8.71
CA ASP A 176 37.82 10.26 7.35
C ASP A 176 39.11 10.88 6.80
N PRO A 177 39.73 10.31 5.75
CA PRO A 177 41.00 10.81 5.23
C PRO A 177 40.94 12.23 4.69
N ALA A 178 39.77 12.67 4.20
CA ALA A 178 39.60 14.02 3.68
C ALA A 178 39.60 15.05 4.81
N TYR A 179 38.85 14.79 5.88
CA TYR A 179 38.88 15.62 7.08
C TYR A 179 40.30 15.64 7.70
N ALA A 180 40.92 14.47 7.88
CA ALA A 180 42.27 14.37 8.46
C ALA A 180 43.32 15.15 7.65
N GLY A 181 43.23 15.12 6.32
CA GLY A 181 44.12 15.88 5.44
C GLY A 181 43.92 17.40 5.53
N LEU A 182 42.68 17.85 5.66
CA LEU A 182 42.37 19.28 5.88
C LEU A 182 42.89 19.77 7.22
N GLU A 183 42.73 18.97 8.27
CA GLU A 183 43.18 19.29 9.62
C GLU A 183 44.72 19.32 9.71
N GLU A 184 45.40 18.38 9.04
CA GLU A 184 46.85 18.41 8.91
C GLU A 184 47.35 19.66 8.16
N GLU A 185 46.68 20.05 7.07
CA GLU A 185 47.03 21.30 6.36
C GLU A 185 46.80 22.52 7.24
N TYR A 186 45.69 22.56 7.97
CA TYR A 186 45.34 23.63 8.90
C TYR A 186 46.44 23.80 9.96
N HIS A 187 46.86 22.73 10.64
CA HIS A 187 47.93 22.82 11.64
C HIS A 187 49.26 23.31 11.06
N ARG A 188 49.64 22.83 9.86
CA ARG A 188 50.86 23.32 9.18
C ARG A 188 50.78 24.81 8.85
N LYS A 189 49.60 25.30 8.47
CA LYS A 189 49.37 26.71 8.15
C LYS A 189 49.34 27.57 9.40
N VAL A 190 48.69 27.13 10.47
CA VAL A 190 48.70 27.84 11.76
C VAL A 190 50.12 28.00 12.29
N ALA A 191 51.00 27.03 12.05
CA ALA A 191 52.41 27.11 12.40
C ALA A 191 53.24 28.08 11.53
N ASP A 192 52.75 28.46 10.34
CA ASP A 192 53.42 29.40 9.44
C ASP A 192 53.12 30.87 9.84
N PRO A 193 54.12 31.65 10.29
CA PRO A 193 53.92 33.04 10.68
C PRO A 193 53.40 33.96 9.56
N TYR A 194 53.45 33.52 8.31
CA TYR A 194 53.01 34.26 7.13
C TYR A 194 51.74 33.65 6.49
N ALA A 195 51.04 32.76 7.19
CA ALA A 195 49.83 32.14 6.69
C ALA A 195 48.74 33.17 6.35
N ASP A 196 48.08 32.93 5.22
CA ASP A 196 46.94 33.73 4.78
C ASP A 196 45.72 33.41 5.65
N GLN A 197 45.18 34.44 6.29
CA GLN A 197 44.00 34.33 7.17
C GLN A 197 42.76 33.89 6.38
N ASP A 198 42.63 34.30 5.11
CA ASP A 198 41.49 33.90 4.28
C ASP A 198 41.56 32.40 3.96
N HIS A 199 42.76 31.87 3.72
CA HIS A 199 42.97 30.43 3.49
C HIS A 199 42.68 29.60 4.76
N LEU A 200 43.06 30.09 5.93
CA LEU A 200 42.73 29.42 7.20
C LEU A 200 41.21 29.38 7.41
N ALA A 201 40.50 30.50 7.18
CA ALA A 201 39.04 30.54 7.28
C ALA A 201 38.35 29.61 6.26
N ASP A 202 38.90 29.48 5.05
CA ASP A 202 38.42 28.53 4.06
C ASP A 202 38.63 27.07 4.52
N LEU A 203 39.78 26.74 5.11
CA LEU A 203 40.05 25.42 5.70
C LEU A 203 39.09 25.12 6.87
N GLU A 204 38.87 26.07 7.76
CA GLU A 204 37.90 25.97 8.87
C GLU A 204 36.50 25.67 8.34
N ARG A 205 36.03 26.41 7.32
CA ARG A 205 34.73 26.16 6.69
C ARG A 205 34.67 24.76 6.07
N MET A 206 35.69 24.35 5.32
CA MET A 206 35.73 23.03 4.68
C MET A 206 35.73 21.89 5.71
N MET A 207 36.47 22.04 6.81
CA MET A 207 36.46 21.08 7.92
C MET A 207 35.09 21.04 8.59
N ASN A 208 34.46 22.18 8.84
CA ASN A 208 33.14 22.25 9.45
C ASN A 208 32.05 21.61 8.56
N ASP A 209 32.05 21.94 7.26
CA ASP A 209 31.14 21.34 6.28
C ASP A 209 31.31 19.81 6.22
N ARG A 210 32.57 19.33 6.20
CA ARG A 210 32.88 17.90 6.20
C ARG A 210 32.47 17.23 7.52
N ALA A 211 32.63 17.91 8.66
CA ALA A 211 32.22 17.41 9.96
C ALA A 211 30.69 17.23 10.04
N HIS A 212 29.92 18.18 9.50
CA HIS A 212 28.47 18.04 9.36
C HIS A 212 28.08 16.88 8.42
N GLU A 213 28.78 16.69 7.30
CA GLU A 213 28.55 15.53 6.42
C GLU A 213 28.78 14.19 7.13
N LEU A 214 29.87 14.07 7.90
CA LEU A 214 30.18 12.87 8.67
C LEU A 214 29.16 12.64 9.78
N ALA A 215 28.67 13.70 10.42
CA ALA A 215 27.61 13.60 11.42
C ALA A 215 26.28 13.13 10.80
N ARG A 216 25.88 13.64 9.62
CA ARG A 216 24.71 13.13 8.87
C ARG A 216 24.86 11.65 8.53
N LYS A 217 26.04 11.26 8.03
CA LYS A 217 26.32 9.86 7.70
C LYS A 217 26.20 8.97 8.94
N LYS A 218 26.73 9.40 10.09
CA LYS A 218 26.60 8.68 11.36
C LYS A 218 25.14 8.54 11.79
N ASN A 219 24.34 9.59 11.65
CA ASN A 219 22.90 9.55 11.95
C ASN A 219 22.17 8.55 11.04
N ALA A 220 22.48 8.56 9.74
CA ALA A 220 21.92 7.64 8.75
C ALA A 220 22.32 6.18 9.02
N GLU A 221 23.56 5.91 9.45
CA GLU A 221 24.03 4.57 9.84
C GLU A 221 23.28 4.01 11.06
N ASP A 222 22.77 4.87 11.95
CA ASP A 222 21.98 4.47 13.12
C ASP A 222 20.49 4.29 12.81
N ARG A 223 20.03 4.76 11.64
CA ARG A 223 18.61 4.72 11.19
C ARG A 223 17.94 3.35 11.30
N PRO A 224 18.58 2.22 10.92
CA PRO A 224 17.95 0.90 11.01
C PRO A 224 17.58 0.46 12.44
N ASN A 225 18.07 1.15 13.47
CA ASN A 225 17.78 0.80 14.86
C ASN A 225 16.44 1.34 15.37
N TYR A 226 15.80 2.27 14.66
CA TYR A 226 14.59 2.95 15.13
C TYR A 226 13.58 3.33 14.04
N VAL A 227 13.93 3.17 12.75
CA VAL A 227 13.01 3.39 11.63
C VAL A 227 12.51 2.05 11.13
N GLU A 228 11.20 1.91 11.01
CA GLU A 228 10.52 0.75 10.46
C GLU A 228 10.24 0.94 8.96
N GLU A 229 10.27 -0.15 8.20
CA GLU A 229 9.78 -0.13 6.81
C GLU A 229 8.26 -0.09 6.81
N HIS A 230 7.68 0.90 6.15
CA HIS A 230 6.24 1.04 6.00
C HIS A 230 5.80 0.48 4.66
N ARG A 231 4.68 -0.26 4.65
CA ARG A 231 4.03 -0.78 3.43
C ARG A 231 5.00 -1.58 2.52
N ASN A 232 6.00 -2.24 3.10
CA ASN A 232 7.08 -2.98 2.41
C ASN A 232 7.90 -2.16 1.40
N VAL A 233 7.89 -0.84 1.49
CA VAL A 233 8.78 0.02 0.71
C VAL A 233 10.13 0.07 1.41
N PRO A 234 11.23 -0.35 0.75
CA PRO A 234 12.56 -0.30 1.35
C PRO A 234 12.99 1.13 1.68
N LEU A 235 13.63 1.35 2.83
CA LEU A 235 14.06 2.70 3.25
C LEU A 235 14.99 3.41 2.26
N HIS A 236 15.75 2.65 1.46
CA HIS A 236 16.67 3.21 0.46
C HIS A 236 15.97 3.74 -0.79
N GLU A 237 14.67 3.43 -0.99
CA GLU A 237 13.84 4.01 -2.05
C GLU A 237 13.25 5.37 -1.63
N LEU A 238 13.32 5.71 -0.34
CA LEU A 238 12.82 6.95 0.21
C LEU A 238 13.94 8.01 0.27
N PRO A 239 13.63 9.30 0.05
CA PRO A 239 14.60 10.39 0.03
C PRO A 239 15.04 10.83 1.44
N LEU A 240 15.26 9.89 2.37
CA LEU A 240 15.45 10.15 3.81
C LEU A 240 16.68 11.03 4.10
N ASP A 241 17.75 10.87 3.33
CA ASP A 241 18.98 11.65 3.51
C ASP A 241 18.85 13.11 3.02
N THR A 242 17.83 13.38 2.20
CA THR A 242 17.57 14.70 1.61
C THR A 242 16.31 15.36 2.15
N ASP A 243 15.47 14.64 2.88
CA ASP A 243 14.28 15.18 3.54
C ASP A 243 14.69 16.00 4.76
N GLU A 244 14.38 17.30 4.73
CA GLU A 244 14.80 18.23 5.77
C GLU A 244 14.19 17.89 7.12
N THR A 245 12.93 17.44 7.16
CA THR A 245 12.25 17.06 8.41
C THR A 245 12.86 15.83 9.04
N VAL A 246 13.20 14.80 8.24
CA VAL A 246 13.95 13.64 8.72
C VAL A 246 15.30 14.08 9.28
N ARG A 247 16.06 14.91 8.55
CA ARG A 247 17.37 15.40 9.04
C ARG A 247 17.28 16.15 10.36
N GLU A 248 16.31 17.05 10.52
CA GLU A 248 16.09 17.80 11.75
C GLU A 248 15.76 16.89 12.94
N LEU A 249 14.89 15.90 12.72
CA LEU A 249 14.51 14.91 13.74
C LEU A 249 15.66 13.96 14.08
N GLU A 250 16.45 13.54 13.10
CA GLU A 250 17.66 12.74 13.30
C GLU A 250 18.70 13.50 14.13
N ALA A 251 18.87 14.80 13.88
CA ALA A 251 19.69 15.67 14.69
C ALA A 251 19.13 15.83 16.12
N GLU A 252 17.83 16.05 16.29
CA GLU A 252 17.20 16.08 17.62
C GLU A 252 17.44 14.78 18.39
N ARG A 253 17.27 13.64 17.71
CA ARG A 253 17.52 12.32 18.28
C ARG A 253 18.98 12.15 18.70
N ALA A 254 19.94 12.56 17.87
CA ALA A 254 21.36 12.50 18.19
C ALA A 254 21.71 13.33 19.45
N ARG A 255 21.11 14.52 19.62
CA ARG A 255 21.26 15.34 20.85
C ARG A 255 20.74 14.59 22.08
N LEU A 256 19.55 14.01 21.98
CA LEU A 256 18.92 13.29 23.09
C LEU A 256 19.70 12.01 23.46
N LYS A 257 20.30 11.35 22.46
CA LYS A 257 21.11 10.13 22.63
C LYS A 257 22.41 10.36 23.40
N GLN A 258 22.81 11.62 23.65
CA GLN A 258 23.94 11.94 24.52
C GLN A 258 23.68 11.55 26.00
N ASP A 259 22.42 11.54 26.43
CA ASP A 259 21.99 11.02 27.75
C ASP A 259 20.68 10.20 27.60
N PRO A 260 20.76 8.95 27.10
CA PRO A 260 19.59 8.16 26.77
C PRO A 260 18.73 7.79 27.99
N VAL A 261 19.37 7.69 29.16
CA VAL A 261 18.69 7.31 30.41
C VAL A 261 17.75 8.43 30.85
N LYS A 262 18.23 9.67 30.82
CA LYS A 262 17.43 10.84 31.16
C LYS A 262 16.38 11.16 30.10
N ASN A 263 16.70 10.97 28.82
CA ASN A 263 15.89 11.43 27.70
C ASN A 263 14.98 10.34 27.09
N LYS A 264 14.77 9.21 27.78
CA LYS A 264 14.07 8.04 27.24
C LYS A 264 12.71 8.36 26.58
N ASP A 265 11.85 9.13 27.24
CA ASP A 265 10.52 9.44 26.70
C ASP A 265 10.59 10.40 25.49
N ALA A 266 11.53 11.35 25.51
CA ALA A 266 11.76 12.26 24.40
C ALA A 266 12.36 11.54 23.19
N LEU A 267 13.27 10.59 23.40
CA LEU A 267 13.82 9.73 22.35
C LEU A 267 12.69 8.96 21.66
N ARG A 268 11.82 8.30 22.42
CA ARG A 268 10.68 7.57 21.84
C ARG A 268 9.76 8.50 21.04
N ALA A 269 9.48 9.71 21.55
CA ALA A 269 8.62 10.66 20.86
C ALA A 269 9.24 11.18 19.55
N VAL A 270 10.56 11.38 19.51
CA VAL A 270 11.26 11.77 18.27
C VAL A 270 11.32 10.59 17.29
N GLU A 271 11.58 9.37 17.77
CA GLU A 271 11.55 8.16 16.94
C GLU A 271 10.16 7.92 16.33
N GLU A 272 9.08 8.15 17.08
CA GLU A 272 7.70 8.10 16.57
C GLU A 272 7.48 9.12 15.45
N LYS A 273 7.91 10.38 15.64
CA LYS A 273 7.81 11.42 14.58
C LYS A 273 8.62 11.09 13.33
N VAL A 274 9.79 10.46 13.47
CA VAL A 274 10.57 10.02 12.30
C VAL A 274 9.77 8.96 11.55
N ASN A 275 9.22 7.96 12.24
CA ASN A 275 8.41 6.93 11.60
C ASN A 275 7.13 7.51 10.96
N ASP A 276 6.46 8.48 11.59
CA ASP A 276 5.33 9.19 11.00
C ASP A 276 5.73 9.87 9.67
N ARG A 277 6.86 10.60 9.65
CA ARG A 277 7.36 11.25 8.43
C ARG A 277 7.79 10.24 7.36
N VAL A 278 8.39 9.12 7.75
CA VAL A 278 8.75 8.04 6.82
C VAL A 278 7.49 7.39 6.22
N ALA A 279 6.43 7.23 7.00
CA ALA A 279 5.14 6.76 6.50
C ALA A 279 4.53 7.75 5.49
N GLU A 280 4.58 9.07 5.75
CA GLU A 280 4.15 10.09 4.78
C GLU A 280 4.96 10.02 3.47
N LEU A 281 6.29 9.97 3.56
CA LEU A 281 7.17 9.84 2.38
C LEU A 281 6.91 8.56 1.60
N THR A 282 6.56 7.47 2.30
CA THR A 282 6.16 6.20 1.69
C THR A 282 4.87 6.36 0.88
N GLU A 283 3.86 7.05 1.42
CA GLU A 283 2.61 7.31 0.70
C GLU A 283 2.82 8.21 -0.52
N GLU A 284 3.66 9.24 -0.40
CA GLU A 284 4.05 10.11 -1.52
C GLU A 284 4.77 9.32 -2.63
N ALA A 285 5.72 8.46 -2.25
CA ALA A 285 6.46 7.62 -3.18
C ALA A 285 5.52 6.65 -3.92
N LEU A 286 4.65 5.94 -3.20
CA LEU A 286 3.67 5.01 -3.78
C LEU A 286 2.70 5.73 -4.73
N LYS A 287 2.21 6.91 -4.34
CA LYS A 287 1.31 7.70 -5.20
C LYS A 287 1.98 8.12 -6.50
N GLY A 288 3.25 8.53 -6.44
CA GLY A 288 4.04 8.82 -7.64
C GLY A 288 4.32 7.58 -8.47
N ASP A 289 4.52 6.42 -7.82
CA ASP A 289 4.88 5.18 -8.49
C ASP A 289 3.70 4.50 -9.19
N ARG A 290 2.48 4.75 -8.69
CA ARG A 290 1.18 4.26 -9.20
C ARG A 290 0.58 5.08 -10.35
N ILE A 291 1.29 6.09 -10.87
CA ILE A 291 0.78 7.00 -11.92
C ILE A 291 0.47 6.33 -13.27
N PHE A 292 1.04 5.14 -13.52
CA PHE A 292 0.79 4.39 -14.76
C PHE A 292 -0.53 3.59 -14.72
N LEU A 293 -1.16 3.52 -13.55
CA LEU A 293 -2.42 2.81 -13.37
C LEU A 293 -3.58 3.62 -13.92
N ASP A 294 -4.60 2.93 -14.40
CA ASP A 294 -5.81 3.58 -14.88
C ASP A 294 -6.53 4.31 -13.73
N ASP A 295 -7.02 5.53 -14.01
CA ASP A 295 -7.68 6.38 -13.01
C ASP A 295 -9.06 5.83 -12.60
N VAL A 296 -9.78 5.23 -13.56
CA VAL A 296 -11.17 4.75 -13.43
C VAL A 296 -11.36 3.33 -13.99
N PRO A 297 -10.63 2.32 -13.49
CA PRO A 297 -10.77 0.93 -13.91
C PRO A 297 -12.18 0.41 -13.65
N GLU A 298 -12.80 -0.23 -14.65
CA GLU A 298 -14.15 -0.84 -14.53
C GLU A 298 -15.27 0.12 -14.07
N GLY A 299 -15.08 1.44 -14.18
CA GLY A 299 -16.02 2.46 -13.68
C GLY A 299 -15.83 2.83 -12.20
N VAL A 300 -14.78 2.32 -11.55
CA VAL A 300 -14.46 2.57 -10.13
C VAL A 300 -13.22 3.44 -10.05
N LEU A 301 -13.25 4.51 -9.25
CA LEU A 301 -12.06 5.36 -9.06
C LEU A 301 -10.96 4.56 -8.35
N GLN A 302 -9.71 4.71 -8.78
CA GLN A 302 -8.57 4.03 -8.17
C GLN A 302 -8.52 4.19 -6.63
N ARG A 303 -8.85 5.39 -6.11
CA ARG A 303 -8.90 5.67 -4.65
C ARG A 303 -9.92 4.83 -3.87
N GLN A 304 -10.92 4.28 -4.56
CA GLN A 304 -11.97 3.45 -3.98
C GLN A 304 -11.55 1.98 -3.90
N VAL A 305 -10.48 1.59 -4.59
CA VAL A 305 -9.92 0.23 -4.61
C VAL A 305 -8.81 0.11 -3.56
N ASN A 306 -8.92 -0.88 -2.68
CA ASN A 306 -7.92 -1.11 -1.64
C ASN A 306 -6.74 -1.95 -2.16
N LEU A 307 -5.91 -1.33 -3.01
CA LEU A 307 -4.71 -1.96 -3.56
C LEU A 307 -3.71 -2.33 -2.48
N ASP A 308 -3.69 -1.53 -1.41
CA ASP A 308 -2.75 -1.71 -0.34
C ASP A 308 -2.98 -3.00 0.42
N ASP A 309 -4.17 -3.60 0.43
CA ASP A 309 -4.43 -4.88 1.11
C ASP A 309 -4.31 -6.11 0.22
N ASP A 310 -4.12 -5.94 -1.09
CA ASP A 310 -3.99 -7.05 -2.03
C ASP A 310 -2.56 -7.61 -2.07
N PRO A 311 -2.30 -8.85 -1.62
CA PRO A 311 -0.95 -9.42 -1.59
C PRO A 311 -0.33 -9.57 -2.98
N THR A 312 -1.15 -9.81 -4.00
CA THR A 312 -0.68 -9.98 -5.39
C THR A 312 -0.20 -8.65 -5.95
N PHE A 313 -0.97 -7.59 -5.75
CA PHE A 313 -0.60 -6.24 -6.15
C PHE A 313 0.70 -5.78 -5.49
N ARG A 314 0.85 -6.01 -4.17
CA ARG A 314 2.10 -5.71 -3.44
C ARG A 314 3.32 -6.45 -4.00
N ASP A 315 3.18 -7.72 -4.35
CA ASP A 315 4.29 -8.51 -4.93
C ASP A 315 4.70 -7.99 -6.32
N LEU A 316 3.73 -7.57 -7.14
CA LEU A 316 4.00 -6.93 -8.42
C LEU A 316 4.70 -5.57 -8.25
N GLU A 317 4.24 -4.76 -7.29
CA GLU A 317 4.83 -3.46 -6.95
C GLU A 317 6.30 -3.63 -6.51
N GLN A 318 6.58 -4.61 -5.64
CA GLN A 318 7.95 -4.93 -5.20
C GLN A 318 8.85 -5.40 -6.36
N LYS A 319 8.35 -6.26 -7.25
CA LYS A 319 9.10 -6.70 -8.44
C LYS A 319 9.42 -5.53 -9.38
N ARG A 320 8.47 -4.62 -9.56
CA ARG A 320 8.64 -3.44 -10.41
C ARG A 320 9.68 -2.48 -9.80
N ALA A 321 9.59 -2.22 -8.50
CA ALA A 321 10.55 -1.41 -7.76
C ALA A 321 11.98 -1.97 -7.88
N ALA A 322 12.15 -3.29 -7.70
CA ALA A 322 13.45 -3.97 -7.85
C ALA A 322 14.05 -3.86 -9.27
N LEU A 323 13.22 -3.85 -10.32
CA LEU A 323 13.70 -3.62 -11.69
C LEU A 323 14.06 -2.15 -11.95
N LYS A 324 13.33 -1.21 -11.35
CA LYS A 324 13.62 0.24 -11.41
C LYS A 324 14.90 0.59 -10.66
N SER A 325 15.20 -0.05 -9.54
CA SER A 325 16.43 0.23 -8.77
C SER A 325 17.72 -0.27 -9.46
N GLN A 326 17.62 -1.24 -10.38
CA GLN A 326 18.77 -1.78 -11.11
C GLN A 326 19.18 -0.92 -12.32
N ASP A 327 18.40 -0.96 -13.40
CA ASP A 327 18.64 -0.20 -14.63
C ASP A 327 17.31 -0.03 -15.38
N PRO A 328 16.56 1.06 -15.11
CA PRO A 328 15.24 1.29 -15.70
C PRO A 328 15.24 1.24 -17.22
N LYS A 329 16.34 1.68 -17.86
CA LYS A 329 16.43 1.76 -19.32
C LYS A 329 16.58 0.38 -19.93
N LYS A 330 17.39 -0.50 -19.32
CA LYS A 330 17.53 -1.89 -19.78
C LYS A 330 16.30 -2.74 -19.44
N ASN A 331 15.67 -2.47 -18.30
CA ASN A 331 14.52 -3.22 -17.81
C ASN A 331 13.17 -2.69 -18.31
N ALA A 332 13.15 -1.71 -19.21
CA ALA A 332 11.94 -1.01 -19.64
C ALA A 332 10.81 -1.94 -20.11
N ALA A 333 11.12 -3.00 -20.87
CA ALA A 333 10.12 -3.96 -21.33
C ALA A 333 9.52 -4.77 -20.16
N ALA A 334 10.36 -5.29 -19.26
CA ALA A 334 9.90 -6.06 -18.11
C ALA A 334 9.15 -5.19 -17.09
N ILE A 335 9.53 -3.91 -16.94
CA ILE A 335 8.78 -2.93 -16.14
C ILE A 335 7.40 -2.72 -16.75
N LYS A 336 7.31 -2.52 -18.06
CA LYS A 336 6.03 -2.36 -18.75
C LYS A 336 5.14 -3.59 -18.59
N ASP A 337 5.69 -4.79 -18.76
CA ASP A 337 4.93 -6.04 -18.59
C ASP A 337 4.39 -6.20 -17.15
N LEU A 338 5.12 -5.69 -16.14
CA LEU A 338 4.63 -5.64 -14.76
C LEU A 338 3.57 -4.56 -14.57
N GLU A 339 3.72 -3.39 -15.20
CA GLU A 339 2.72 -2.32 -15.19
C GLU A 339 1.40 -2.78 -15.80
N ASP A 340 1.44 -3.51 -16.91
CA ASP A 340 0.26 -4.10 -17.55
C ASP A 340 -0.40 -5.14 -16.60
N GLN A 341 0.37 -6.01 -15.94
CA GLN A 341 -0.15 -6.96 -14.93
C GLN A 341 -0.76 -6.27 -13.70
N MET A 342 -0.17 -5.15 -13.25
CA MET A 342 -0.71 -4.37 -12.15
C MET A 342 -2.03 -3.71 -12.54
N ASN A 343 -2.15 -3.22 -13.78
CA ASN A 343 -3.43 -2.74 -14.31
C ASN A 343 -4.46 -3.87 -14.42
N ASP A 344 -4.11 -5.03 -14.96
CA ASP A 344 -5.02 -6.19 -15.00
C ASP A 344 -5.55 -6.53 -13.60
N ARG A 345 -4.66 -6.57 -12.59
CA ARG A 345 -5.06 -6.83 -11.20
C ARG A 345 -5.92 -5.71 -10.62
N LEU A 346 -5.62 -4.45 -10.94
CA LEU A 346 -6.44 -3.30 -10.55
C LEU A 346 -7.86 -3.41 -11.13
N HIS A 347 -8.01 -3.79 -12.40
CA HIS A 347 -9.31 -4.02 -13.04
C HIS A 347 -10.08 -5.17 -12.36
N GLU A 348 -9.41 -6.28 -12.03
CA GLU A 348 -10.05 -7.36 -11.28
C GLU A 348 -10.60 -6.90 -9.92
N LEU A 349 -9.80 -6.15 -9.16
CA LEU A 349 -10.19 -5.62 -7.84
C LEU A 349 -11.29 -4.56 -7.97
N ALA A 350 -11.21 -3.68 -8.97
CA ALA A 350 -12.24 -2.70 -9.26
C ALA A 350 -13.58 -3.35 -9.60
N ASN A 351 -13.59 -4.41 -10.42
CA ASN A 351 -14.81 -5.16 -10.71
C ASN A 351 -15.37 -5.86 -9.46
N GLN A 352 -14.51 -6.36 -8.57
CA GLN A 352 -14.94 -6.92 -7.28
C GLN A 352 -15.58 -5.86 -6.39
N GLU A 353 -14.96 -4.70 -6.20
CA GLU A 353 -15.51 -3.58 -5.43
C GLU A 353 -16.83 -3.08 -6.03
N LYS A 354 -16.93 -3.01 -7.37
CA LYS A 354 -18.16 -2.67 -8.09
C LYS A 354 -19.29 -3.63 -7.74
N TRP A 355 -19.06 -4.93 -7.87
CA TRP A 355 -20.10 -5.94 -7.61
C TRP A 355 -20.39 -6.14 -6.13
N ASP A 356 -19.40 -5.96 -5.25
CA ASP A 356 -19.63 -5.98 -3.80
C ASP A 356 -20.59 -4.85 -3.37
N ALA A 357 -20.44 -3.65 -3.94
CA ALA A 357 -21.39 -2.56 -3.72
C ALA A 357 -22.77 -2.85 -4.32
N ARG A 358 -22.83 -3.43 -5.53
CA ARG A 358 -24.11 -3.82 -6.17
C ARG A 358 -24.84 -4.93 -5.42
N ASN A 359 -24.16 -5.77 -4.65
CA ASN A 359 -24.81 -6.84 -3.86
C ASN A 359 -25.71 -6.30 -2.74
N ASP A 360 -25.56 -5.03 -2.35
CA ASP A 360 -26.46 -4.38 -1.39
C ASP A 360 -27.79 -3.94 -2.01
N MET A 361 -27.88 -3.93 -3.35
CA MET A 361 -29.09 -3.56 -4.10
C MET A 361 -30.15 -4.66 -4.09
N GLU A 362 -31.35 -4.31 -4.58
CA GLU A 362 -32.38 -5.28 -4.90
C GLU A 362 -31.85 -6.31 -5.92
N PRO A 363 -31.93 -7.63 -5.64
CA PRO A 363 -31.30 -8.65 -6.47
C PRO A 363 -32.01 -8.88 -7.80
N GLU A 364 -33.32 -8.65 -7.87
CA GLU A 364 -34.15 -8.90 -9.06
C GLU A 364 -35.12 -7.72 -9.32
N PRO A 365 -34.63 -6.53 -9.70
CA PRO A 365 -35.50 -5.39 -10.01
C PRO A 365 -36.51 -5.76 -11.10
N LEU A 366 -37.81 -5.69 -10.77
CA LEU A 366 -38.90 -6.12 -11.65
C LEU A 366 -38.74 -7.56 -12.20
N GLY A 367 -38.14 -8.45 -11.41
CA GLY A 367 -37.92 -9.86 -11.76
C GLY A 367 -36.72 -10.14 -12.68
N ILE A 368 -35.94 -9.10 -13.03
CA ILE A 368 -34.72 -9.23 -13.83
C ILE A 368 -33.51 -9.41 -12.90
N PRO A 369 -32.73 -10.49 -13.00
CA PRO A 369 -31.50 -10.63 -12.22
C PRO A 369 -30.56 -9.44 -12.42
N LEU A 370 -30.04 -8.86 -11.33
CA LEU A 370 -29.20 -7.67 -11.37
C LEU A 370 -27.95 -7.81 -12.27
N LYS A 371 -27.44 -9.04 -12.42
CA LYS A 371 -26.35 -9.37 -13.35
C LYS A 371 -26.70 -9.14 -14.81
N ASP A 372 -27.93 -9.41 -15.20
CA ASP A 372 -28.41 -9.22 -16.57
C ASP A 372 -28.60 -7.72 -16.89
N LEU A 373 -28.85 -6.89 -15.87
CA LEU A 373 -28.87 -5.42 -15.97
C LEU A 373 -27.47 -4.80 -15.99
N GLY A 374 -26.41 -5.56 -15.74
CA GLY A 374 -25.05 -5.04 -15.53
C GLY A 374 -24.56 -4.11 -16.64
N ALA A 375 -24.77 -4.50 -17.90
CA ALA A 375 -24.35 -3.70 -19.06
C ALA A 375 -25.16 -2.41 -19.23
N ALA A 376 -26.46 -2.43 -18.89
CA ALA A 376 -27.32 -1.25 -18.94
C ALA A 376 -26.91 -0.25 -17.84
N MET A 377 -26.66 -0.75 -16.62
CA MET A 377 -26.17 0.06 -15.50
C MET A 377 -24.80 0.67 -15.79
N ASP A 378 -23.86 -0.11 -16.32
CA ASP A 378 -22.51 0.37 -16.68
C ASP A 378 -22.57 1.47 -17.76
N ALA A 379 -23.55 1.41 -18.67
CA ALA A 379 -23.76 2.41 -19.71
C ALA A 379 -24.53 3.66 -19.22
N ASP A 380 -25.16 3.62 -18.05
CA ASP A 380 -26.01 4.69 -17.54
C ASP A 380 -25.22 5.72 -16.70
N PRO A 381 -25.07 6.98 -17.16
CA PRO A 381 -24.25 7.97 -16.46
C PRO A 381 -24.81 8.37 -15.08
N GLU A 382 -26.13 8.35 -14.92
CA GLU A 382 -26.78 8.71 -13.67
C GLU A 382 -26.57 7.62 -12.61
N PHE A 383 -26.77 6.36 -12.99
CA PHE A 383 -26.47 5.20 -12.15
C PHE A 383 -25.00 5.18 -11.72
N ASN A 384 -24.06 5.36 -12.66
CA ASN A 384 -22.62 5.38 -12.36
C ASN A 384 -22.26 6.47 -11.33
N LYS A 385 -22.87 7.65 -11.42
CA LYS A 385 -22.66 8.74 -10.46
C LYS A 385 -23.21 8.37 -9.07
N LEU A 386 -24.41 7.80 -9.01
CA LEU A 386 -25.01 7.33 -7.75
C LEU A 386 -24.15 6.25 -7.11
N GLU A 387 -23.66 5.31 -7.91
CA GLU A 387 -22.82 4.20 -7.49
C GLU A 387 -21.46 4.67 -6.92
N GLU A 388 -20.81 5.65 -7.56
CA GLU A 388 -19.59 6.27 -7.05
C GLU A 388 -19.82 6.91 -5.67
N MET A 389 -20.87 7.73 -5.54
CA MET A 389 -21.22 8.41 -4.29
C MET A 389 -21.57 7.40 -3.19
N TYR A 390 -22.27 6.32 -3.57
CA TYR A 390 -22.66 5.25 -2.66
C TYR A 390 -21.44 4.51 -2.12
N ARG A 391 -20.49 4.11 -2.97
CA ARG A 391 -19.23 3.46 -2.54
C ARG A 391 -18.49 4.29 -1.49
N ASP A 392 -18.43 5.61 -1.66
CA ASP A 392 -17.80 6.51 -0.70
C ASP A 392 -18.58 6.63 0.62
N ALA A 393 -19.91 6.78 0.55
CA ALA A 393 -20.76 6.93 1.73
C ALA A 393 -20.82 5.64 2.56
N ARG A 394 -20.85 4.46 1.91
CA ARG A 394 -20.91 3.14 2.54
C ARG A 394 -19.70 2.84 3.43
N LYS A 395 -18.51 3.34 3.07
CA LYS A 395 -17.27 3.12 3.84
C LYS A 395 -17.18 3.97 5.11
N ASP A 396 -18.00 5.02 5.26
CA ASP A 396 -18.03 5.89 6.45
C ASP A 396 -19.29 5.64 7.29
N PRO A 397 -19.18 5.05 8.51
CA PRO A 397 -20.32 4.83 9.40
C PRO A 397 -21.10 6.11 9.74
N LYS A 398 -20.48 7.30 9.67
CA LYS A 398 -21.16 8.58 9.93
C LYS A 398 -22.10 8.99 8.78
N ARG A 399 -21.90 8.44 7.58
CA ARG A 399 -22.70 8.71 6.38
C ARG A 399 -23.73 7.62 6.07
N ALA A 400 -24.02 6.72 7.01
CA ALA A 400 -24.95 5.60 6.82
C ALA A 400 -26.32 6.04 6.24
N LYS A 401 -26.92 7.11 6.76
CA LYS A 401 -28.21 7.63 6.25
C LYS A 401 -28.12 8.12 4.80
N GLU A 402 -26.98 8.69 4.41
CA GLU A 402 -26.74 9.10 3.02
C GLU A 402 -26.58 7.86 2.12
N ALA A 403 -25.84 6.85 2.59
CA ALA A 403 -25.70 5.58 1.89
C ALA A 403 -27.06 4.90 1.67
N ASP A 404 -27.94 4.85 2.68
CA ASP A 404 -29.30 4.30 2.55
C ASP A 404 -30.12 5.04 1.48
N ASN A 405 -30.03 6.37 1.45
CA ASN A 405 -30.75 7.19 0.47
C ASN A 405 -30.18 7.04 -0.95
N LEU A 406 -28.86 6.88 -1.09
CA LEU A 406 -28.23 6.61 -2.38
C LEU A 406 -28.58 5.20 -2.88
N LEU A 407 -28.59 4.21 -1.99
CA LEU A 407 -29.02 2.85 -2.31
C LEU A 407 -30.47 2.80 -2.80
N ALA A 408 -31.37 3.55 -2.15
CA ALA A 408 -32.75 3.68 -2.62
C ALA A 408 -32.83 4.27 -4.04
N GLN A 409 -32.10 5.35 -4.32
CA GLN A 409 -32.03 5.95 -5.65
C GLN A 409 -31.42 5.01 -6.70
N MET A 410 -30.39 4.23 -6.34
CA MET A 410 -29.82 3.22 -7.22
C MET A 410 -30.83 2.12 -7.54
N ASN A 411 -31.59 1.65 -6.56
CA ASN A 411 -32.66 0.67 -6.77
C ASN A 411 -33.78 1.24 -7.66
N ASP A 412 -34.18 2.50 -7.44
CA ASP A 412 -35.20 3.16 -8.28
C ASP A 412 -34.71 3.28 -9.73
N ARG A 413 -33.47 3.73 -9.96
CA ARG A 413 -32.87 3.79 -11.30
C ARG A 413 -32.70 2.40 -11.93
N ALA A 414 -32.36 1.38 -11.16
CA ALA A 414 -32.30 0.01 -11.65
C ALA A 414 -33.67 -0.53 -12.07
N ARG A 415 -34.76 -0.15 -11.39
CA ARG A 415 -36.13 -0.49 -11.82
C ARG A 415 -36.52 0.22 -13.11
N GLU A 416 -36.12 1.48 -13.29
CA GLU A 416 -36.33 2.20 -14.56
C GLU A 416 -35.60 1.50 -15.72
N LEU A 417 -34.32 1.11 -15.52
CA LEU A 417 -33.56 0.35 -16.52
C LEU A 417 -34.16 -1.04 -16.79
N ALA A 418 -34.74 -1.68 -15.78
CA ALA A 418 -35.47 -2.94 -15.95
C ALA A 418 -36.76 -2.76 -16.75
N GLU A 419 -37.49 -1.66 -16.54
CA GLU A 419 -38.68 -1.31 -17.33
C GLU A 419 -38.33 -1.03 -18.80
N GLU A 420 -37.26 -0.28 -19.08
CA GLU A 420 -36.75 -0.07 -20.44
C GLU A 420 -36.35 -1.39 -21.13
N MET A 421 -35.76 -2.32 -20.36
CA MET A 421 -35.41 -3.66 -20.86
C MET A 421 -36.66 -4.47 -21.19
N HIS A 422 -37.64 -4.51 -20.28
CA HIS A 422 -38.93 -5.16 -20.49
C HIS A 422 -39.67 -4.59 -21.70
N GLU A 423 -39.74 -3.27 -21.86
CA GLU A 423 -40.39 -2.63 -23.02
C GLU A 423 -39.78 -3.13 -24.34
N LYS A 424 -38.46 -3.24 -24.40
CA LYS A 424 -37.75 -3.72 -25.59
C LYS A 424 -37.94 -5.21 -25.83
N GLU A 425 -37.90 -6.03 -24.78
CA GLU A 425 -37.99 -7.49 -24.88
C GLU A 425 -39.42 -7.94 -25.18
N ARG A 426 -40.43 -7.29 -24.58
CA ARG A 426 -41.85 -7.59 -24.76
C ARG A 426 -42.45 -7.01 -26.05
N ALA A 427 -41.73 -6.16 -26.78
CA ALA A 427 -42.23 -5.49 -27.99
C ALA A 427 -42.66 -6.45 -29.12
N ASN A 428 -42.12 -7.68 -29.14
CA ASN A 428 -42.46 -8.69 -30.15
C ASN A 428 -43.60 -9.64 -29.71
N LEU A 429 -44.06 -9.52 -28.46
CA LEU A 429 -45.18 -10.31 -27.93
C LEU A 429 -46.52 -9.74 -28.41
N ASP A 430 -47.58 -10.50 -28.20
CA ASP A 430 -48.95 -10.04 -28.41
C ASP A 430 -49.27 -8.92 -27.42
N GLN A 431 -49.52 -7.72 -27.95
CA GLN A 431 -49.78 -6.53 -27.14
C GLN A 431 -51.20 -6.52 -26.54
N GLU A 432 -52.09 -7.40 -27.01
CA GLU A 432 -53.49 -7.51 -26.57
C GLU A 432 -53.81 -8.97 -26.20
N ALA A 433 -53.27 -9.43 -25.08
CA ALA A 433 -53.44 -10.79 -24.57
C ALA A 433 -54.92 -11.07 -24.23
N ASP A 434 -55.60 -11.81 -25.12
CA ASP A 434 -57.05 -12.07 -25.04
C ASP A 434 -57.88 -10.78 -24.87
N GLY A 435 -57.49 -9.71 -25.58
CA GLY A 435 -58.16 -8.39 -25.55
C GLY A 435 -57.80 -7.50 -24.36
N ILE A 436 -56.86 -7.91 -23.51
CA ILE A 436 -56.30 -7.11 -22.43
C ILE A 436 -54.90 -6.60 -22.84
N PRO A 437 -54.61 -5.30 -22.71
CA PRO A 437 -53.28 -4.77 -22.97
C PRO A 437 -52.21 -5.47 -22.14
N LEU A 438 -51.10 -5.84 -22.78
CA LEU A 438 -50.00 -6.59 -22.14
C LEU A 438 -49.42 -5.83 -20.93
N ASP A 439 -49.36 -4.51 -21.00
CA ASP A 439 -48.89 -3.61 -19.92
C ASP A 439 -49.86 -3.51 -18.72
N ALA A 440 -51.10 -3.96 -18.88
CA ALA A 440 -52.10 -3.99 -17.82
C ALA A 440 -52.09 -5.32 -17.04
N LEU A 441 -51.31 -6.31 -17.48
CA LEU A 441 -51.17 -7.59 -16.79
C LEU A 441 -50.05 -7.54 -15.72
N PRO A 442 -50.19 -8.29 -14.61
CA PRO A 442 -49.19 -8.36 -13.55
C PRO A 442 -48.01 -9.28 -13.94
N LEU A 443 -47.37 -8.97 -15.07
CA LEU A 443 -46.30 -9.81 -15.64
C LEU A 443 -45.04 -9.82 -14.77
N ASN A 444 -44.76 -8.72 -14.07
CA ASN A 444 -43.60 -8.58 -13.20
C ASN A 444 -43.77 -9.31 -11.87
N GLU A 445 -44.98 -9.77 -11.55
CA GLU A 445 -45.30 -10.58 -10.38
C GLU A 445 -45.46 -12.08 -10.73
N ASP A 446 -45.57 -12.43 -12.02
CA ASP A 446 -45.74 -13.82 -12.45
C ASP A 446 -44.39 -14.54 -12.62
N GLU A 447 -44.07 -15.42 -11.66
CA GLU A 447 -42.81 -16.19 -11.66
C GLU A 447 -42.59 -17.01 -12.94
N LYS A 448 -43.67 -17.52 -13.56
CA LYS A 448 -43.56 -18.32 -14.80
C LYS A 448 -43.21 -17.44 -15.99
N PHE A 449 -43.90 -16.31 -16.16
CA PHE A 449 -43.61 -15.35 -17.22
C PHE A 449 -42.18 -14.83 -17.10
N LEU A 450 -41.76 -14.40 -15.91
CA LEU A 450 -40.39 -13.96 -15.63
C LEU A 450 -39.36 -15.06 -15.93
N ALA A 451 -39.65 -16.33 -15.61
CA ALA A 451 -38.74 -17.43 -15.93
C ALA A 451 -38.55 -17.62 -17.44
N LEU A 452 -39.62 -17.48 -18.22
CA LEU A 452 -39.56 -17.54 -19.70
C LEU A 452 -38.78 -16.35 -20.27
N GLU A 453 -39.04 -15.13 -19.79
CA GLU A 453 -38.30 -13.93 -20.18
C GLU A 453 -36.80 -14.05 -19.87
N ASN A 454 -36.48 -14.49 -18.65
CA ASN A 454 -35.09 -14.69 -18.21
C ASN A 454 -34.38 -15.78 -19.05
N GLU A 455 -35.08 -16.85 -19.45
CA GLU A 455 -34.53 -17.86 -20.37
C GLU A 455 -34.29 -17.26 -21.77
N ALA A 456 -35.26 -16.55 -22.32
CA ALA A 456 -35.17 -15.92 -23.63
C ALA A 456 -33.99 -14.93 -23.68
N ARG A 457 -33.87 -14.05 -22.67
CA ARG A 457 -32.76 -13.09 -22.54
C ARG A 457 -31.41 -13.78 -22.51
N ARG A 458 -31.25 -14.83 -21.71
CA ARG A 458 -29.99 -15.61 -21.65
C ARG A 458 -29.63 -16.21 -23.00
N LEU A 459 -30.58 -16.87 -23.66
CA LEU A 459 -30.37 -17.48 -24.99
C LEU A 459 -30.07 -16.44 -26.06
N GLN A 460 -30.63 -15.24 -25.96
CA GLN A 460 -30.40 -14.15 -26.89
C GLN A 460 -28.99 -13.55 -26.71
N ASN A 461 -28.52 -13.43 -25.46
CA ASN A 461 -27.23 -12.83 -25.11
C ASN A 461 -26.02 -13.77 -25.29
N GLU A 462 -26.24 -15.05 -25.56
CA GLU A 462 -25.15 -15.97 -25.95
C GLU A 462 -24.44 -15.52 -27.25
N PRO A 463 -23.18 -15.93 -27.48
CA PRO A 463 -22.47 -15.63 -28.73
C PRO A 463 -23.19 -16.19 -29.97
N ASN A 464 -23.75 -15.28 -30.78
CA ASN A 464 -24.68 -15.57 -31.90
C ASN A 464 -25.99 -16.25 -31.46
N GLY A 465 -26.43 -16.00 -30.24
CA GLY A 465 -27.57 -16.62 -29.58
C GLY A 465 -28.87 -16.47 -30.36
N ALA A 466 -29.22 -15.23 -30.74
CA ALA A 466 -30.42 -14.93 -31.54
C ALA A 466 -30.56 -15.80 -32.81
N ARG A 467 -29.44 -16.12 -33.48
CA ARG A 467 -29.47 -16.97 -34.68
C ARG A 467 -29.52 -18.46 -34.35
N LYS A 468 -28.74 -18.91 -33.35
CA LYS A 468 -28.63 -20.33 -32.99
C LYS A 468 -29.89 -20.85 -32.30
N ASN A 469 -30.52 -20.00 -31.52
CA ASN A 469 -31.63 -20.33 -30.65
C ASN A 469 -32.97 -19.82 -31.22
N ALA A 470 -33.03 -19.43 -32.50
CA ALA A 470 -34.21 -18.80 -33.11
C ALA A 470 -35.51 -19.62 -32.95
N GLU A 471 -35.45 -20.95 -33.13
CA GLU A 471 -36.62 -21.82 -32.94
C GLU A 471 -37.08 -21.85 -31.47
N ARG A 472 -36.13 -21.90 -30.52
CA ARG A 472 -36.44 -21.89 -29.08
C ARG A 472 -36.95 -20.52 -28.61
N LEU A 473 -36.39 -19.43 -29.15
CA LEU A 473 -36.86 -18.07 -28.85
C LEU A 473 -38.30 -17.88 -29.33
N ALA A 474 -38.63 -18.33 -30.54
CA ALA A 474 -40.02 -18.31 -31.03
C ALA A 474 -40.95 -19.16 -30.17
N GLU A 475 -40.51 -20.33 -29.71
CA GLU A 475 -41.28 -21.17 -28.79
C GLU A 475 -41.50 -20.49 -27.43
N LEU A 476 -40.50 -19.77 -26.91
CA LEU A 476 -40.61 -18.99 -25.68
C LEU A 476 -41.57 -17.81 -25.85
N ASP A 477 -41.54 -17.12 -26.99
CA ASP A 477 -42.52 -16.07 -27.33
C ASP A 477 -43.95 -16.61 -27.34
N ASP A 478 -44.17 -17.78 -27.95
CA ASP A 478 -45.48 -18.45 -27.93
C ASP A 478 -45.91 -18.81 -26.49
N GLN A 479 -45.00 -19.33 -25.66
CA GLN A 479 -45.27 -19.67 -24.26
C GLN A 479 -45.58 -18.44 -23.41
N MET A 480 -44.88 -17.33 -23.63
CA MET A 480 -45.15 -16.05 -22.95
C MET A 480 -46.52 -15.50 -23.35
N ASN A 481 -46.86 -15.53 -24.64
CA ASN A 481 -48.18 -15.10 -25.12
C ASN A 481 -49.31 -15.96 -24.53
N GLU A 482 -49.15 -17.28 -24.47
CA GLU A 482 -50.14 -18.15 -23.83
C GLU A 482 -50.24 -17.88 -22.32
N ARG A 483 -49.12 -17.69 -21.61
CA ARG A 483 -49.17 -17.34 -20.18
C ARG A 483 -49.83 -15.97 -19.95
N ALA A 484 -49.60 -15.00 -20.83
CA ALA A 484 -50.28 -13.70 -20.77
C ALA A 484 -51.80 -13.84 -20.93
N LYS A 485 -52.28 -14.72 -21.83
CA LYS A 485 -53.72 -15.03 -21.97
C LYS A 485 -54.29 -15.73 -20.73
N GLU A 486 -53.53 -16.61 -20.09
CA GLU A 486 -53.93 -17.21 -18.81
C GLU A 486 -54.09 -16.14 -17.73
N LEU A 487 -53.12 -15.23 -17.61
CA LEU A 487 -53.16 -14.11 -16.68
C LEU A 487 -54.32 -13.15 -16.96
N ALA A 488 -54.66 -12.90 -18.23
CA ALA A 488 -55.83 -12.12 -18.60
C ALA A 488 -57.14 -12.74 -18.06
N ASN A 489 -57.27 -14.07 -18.15
CA ASN A 489 -58.41 -14.78 -17.57
C ASN A 489 -58.37 -14.87 -16.04
N GLU A 490 -57.19 -14.98 -15.43
CA GLU A 490 -57.02 -14.87 -13.98
C GLU A 490 -57.46 -13.49 -13.47
N LEU A 491 -57.08 -12.40 -14.16
CA LEU A 491 -57.47 -11.04 -13.84
C LEU A 491 -58.99 -10.82 -13.94
N ARG A 492 -59.64 -11.39 -14.96
CA ARG A 492 -61.10 -11.32 -15.11
C ARG A 492 -61.86 -11.93 -13.94
N LYS A 493 -61.31 -12.92 -13.23
CA LYS A 493 -61.96 -13.56 -12.06
C LYS A 493 -62.14 -12.60 -10.88
N GLU A 494 -61.54 -11.41 -10.92
CA GLU A 494 -61.79 -10.37 -9.91
C GLU A 494 -63.15 -9.68 -10.05
N TYR A 495 -63.78 -9.76 -11.23
CA TYR A 495 -65.06 -9.10 -11.51
C TYR A 495 -66.05 -9.91 -12.34
N ILE A 496 -65.63 -11.07 -12.86
CA ILE A 496 -66.49 -12.06 -13.52
C ILE A 496 -66.53 -13.32 -12.67
N ASP A 497 -67.71 -13.93 -12.60
CA ASP A 497 -67.88 -15.23 -11.97
C ASP A 497 -66.99 -16.27 -12.68
N PRO A 498 -66.23 -17.12 -11.95
CA PRO A 498 -65.28 -18.04 -12.58
C PRO A 498 -65.91 -19.08 -13.52
N GLU A 499 -67.19 -19.41 -13.29
CA GLU A 499 -67.94 -20.37 -14.09
C GLU A 499 -69.37 -19.85 -14.38
N PRO A 500 -69.54 -18.82 -15.23
CA PRO A 500 -70.87 -18.28 -15.57
C PRO A 500 -71.72 -19.39 -16.21
N GLU A 501 -72.92 -19.63 -15.66
CA GLU A 501 -73.81 -20.73 -16.12
C GLU A 501 -73.14 -22.12 -16.06
N GLY A 502 -72.16 -22.29 -15.15
CA GLY A 502 -71.38 -23.52 -15.04
C GLY A 502 -70.37 -23.71 -16.18
N ILE A 503 -70.07 -22.71 -16.99
CA ILE A 503 -69.06 -22.78 -18.05
C ILE A 503 -67.77 -22.06 -17.60
N PRO A 504 -66.60 -22.74 -17.58
CA PRO A 504 -65.33 -22.08 -17.27
C PRO A 504 -65.08 -20.86 -18.14
N LEU A 505 -64.63 -19.77 -17.52
CA LEU A 505 -64.42 -18.47 -18.16
C LEU A 505 -63.55 -18.56 -19.42
N GLU A 506 -62.52 -19.39 -19.39
CA GLU A 506 -61.55 -19.58 -20.47
C GLU A 506 -62.21 -20.13 -21.76
N LEU A 507 -63.36 -20.80 -21.65
CA LEU A 507 -64.11 -21.33 -22.79
C LEU A 507 -64.98 -20.28 -23.48
N LEU A 508 -65.35 -19.21 -22.77
CA LEU A 508 -66.23 -18.17 -23.29
C LEU A 508 -65.53 -17.25 -24.29
N LYS A 509 -64.18 -17.26 -24.32
CA LYS A 509 -63.35 -16.43 -25.21
C LYS A 509 -63.84 -14.98 -25.23
N LEU A 510 -63.88 -14.37 -24.04
CA LEU A 510 -64.45 -13.03 -23.88
C LEU A 510 -63.62 -11.97 -24.62
N GLY A 511 -62.32 -12.20 -24.83
CA GLY A 511 -61.46 -11.34 -25.64
C GLY A 511 -61.83 -11.24 -27.12
N ASP A 512 -62.55 -12.23 -27.67
CA ASP A 512 -63.03 -12.21 -29.05
C ASP A 512 -64.27 -11.29 -29.23
N ASP A 513 -64.84 -10.76 -28.14
CA ASP A 513 -66.01 -9.87 -28.15
C ASP A 513 -65.58 -8.39 -28.00
N PRO A 514 -65.65 -7.58 -29.07
CA PRO A 514 -65.22 -6.19 -29.03
C PRO A 514 -66.01 -5.33 -28.05
N ASP A 515 -67.31 -5.58 -27.85
CA ASP A 515 -68.14 -4.80 -26.94
C ASP A 515 -67.78 -5.11 -25.47
N PHE A 516 -67.40 -6.36 -25.19
CA PHE A 516 -66.88 -6.77 -23.89
C PHE A 516 -65.53 -6.10 -23.61
N VAL A 517 -64.59 -6.19 -24.56
CA VAL A 517 -63.25 -5.58 -24.47
C VAL A 517 -63.32 -4.06 -24.31
N ASP A 518 -64.22 -3.38 -25.01
CA ASP A 518 -64.42 -1.93 -24.87
C ASP A 518 -64.89 -1.55 -23.46
N LYS A 519 -65.77 -2.35 -22.86
CA LYS A 519 -66.21 -2.17 -21.46
C LYS A 519 -65.09 -2.48 -20.46
N GLU A 520 -64.27 -3.51 -20.69
CA GLU A 520 -63.08 -3.77 -19.88
C GLU A 520 -62.07 -2.60 -19.96
N ASN A 521 -61.88 -2.03 -21.15
CA ASN A 521 -61.05 -0.84 -21.34
C ASN A 521 -61.57 0.38 -20.58
N GLU A 522 -62.88 0.62 -20.58
CA GLU A 522 -63.47 1.68 -19.75
C GLU A 522 -63.33 1.39 -18.25
N LEU A 523 -63.46 0.13 -17.82
CA LEU A 523 -63.25 -0.26 -16.43
C LEU A 523 -61.84 0.11 -15.98
N ARG A 524 -60.82 -0.28 -16.74
CA ARG A 524 -59.41 0.07 -16.47
C ARG A 524 -59.20 1.59 -16.39
N ARG A 525 -59.83 2.37 -17.28
CA ARG A 525 -59.74 3.85 -17.26
C ARG A 525 -60.35 4.43 -15.98
N LEU A 526 -61.49 3.92 -15.54
CA LEU A 526 -62.17 4.40 -14.33
C LEU A 526 -61.42 3.99 -13.06
N GLU A 527 -60.80 2.81 -13.05
CA GLU A 527 -60.01 2.29 -11.92
C GLU A 527 -58.74 3.09 -11.65
N LYS A 528 -58.28 3.97 -12.56
CA LYS A 528 -57.24 4.96 -12.28
C LYS A 528 -57.64 5.96 -11.17
N ASN A 529 -58.94 6.13 -10.92
CA ASN A 529 -59.44 6.92 -9.79
C ASN A 529 -60.67 6.23 -9.17
N PRO A 530 -60.46 5.14 -8.39
CA PRO A 530 -61.52 4.23 -8.02
C PRO A 530 -62.51 4.87 -7.04
N HIS A 531 -62.04 5.77 -6.17
CA HIS A 531 -62.90 6.47 -5.22
C HIS A 531 -63.89 7.42 -5.90
N ALA A 532 -63.46 8.15 -6.92
CA ALA A 532 -64.34 9.05 -7.66
C ALA A 532 -65.35 8.31 -8.55
N ASN A 533 -64.99 7.11 -9.02
CA ASN A 533 -65.75 6.35 -9.99
C ASN A 533 -66.48 5.13 -9.40
N ALA A 534 -66.49 4.96 -8.07
CA ALA A 534 -66.90 3.73 -7.40
C ALA A 534 -68.25 3.14 -7.88
N ALA A 535 -69.29 3.98 -8.03
CA ALA A 535 -70.59 3.53 -8.52
C ALA A 535 -70.53 3.04 -9.98
N ARG A 536 -69.85 3.79 -10.86
CA ARG A 536 -69.69 3.41 -12.28
C ARG A 536 -68.86 2.14 -12.43
N ILE A 537 -67.83 1.96 -11.60
CA ILE A 537 -67.01 0.74 -11.56
C ILE A 537 -67.87 -0.45 -11.16
N ALA A 538 -68.69 -0.32 -10.11
CA ALA A 538 -69.57 -1.40 -9.67
C ALA A 538 -70.62 -1.77 -10.74
N ASP A 539 -71.24 -0.77 -11.36
CA ASP A 539 -72.19 -0.99 -12.47
C ASP A 539 -71.50 -1.67 -13.66
N LEU A 540 -70.29 -1.26 -14.02
CA LEU A 540 -69.55 -1.82 -15.15
C LEU A 540 -69.06 -3.25 -14.88
N LYS A 541 -68.60 -3.56 -13.67
CA LYS A 541 -68.26 -4.93 -13.26
C LYS A 541 -69.49 -5.84 -13.34
N LYS A 542 -70.64 -5.34 -12.89
CA LYS A 542 -71.91 -6.06 -13.02
C LYS A 542 -72.31 -6.29 -14.47
N ASP A 543 -72.26 -5.25 -15.31
CA ASP A 543 -72.56 -5.35 -16.75
C ASP A 543 -71.66 -6.39 -17.43
N LEU A 544 -70.35 -6.36 -17.15
CA LEU A 544 -69.40 -7.33 -17.68
C LEU A 544 -69.73 -8.75 -17.21
N ASN A 545 -70.07 -8.94 -15.93
CA ASN A 545 -70.48 -10.25 -15.44
C ASN A 545 -71.77 -10.74 -16.11
N ASP A 546 -72.77 -9.86 -16.25
CA ASP A 546 -74.04 -10.16 -16.91
C ASP A 546 -73.82 -10.56 -18.38
N MET A 547 -72.88 -9.90 -19.09
CA MET A 547 -72.48 -10.26 -20.45
C MET A 547 -71.80 -11.63 -20.53
N ALA A 548 -70.93 -11.98 -19.57
CA ALA A 548 -70.31 -13.29 -19.51
C ALA A 548 -71.36 -14.40 -19.31
N HIS A 549 -72.33 -14.16 -18.43
CA HIS A 549 -73.49 -15.04 -18.25
C HIS A 549 -74.35 -15.17 -19.51
N GLU A 550 -74.60 -14.07 -20.24
CA GLU A 550 -75.32 -14.10 -21.51
C GLU A 550 -74.59 -14.93 -22.55
N LYS A 551 -73.28 -14.71 -22.72
CA LYS A 551 -72.45 -15.49 -23.65
C LYS A 551 -72.42 -16.98 -23.30
N ALA A 552 -72.38 -17.31 -22.00
CA ALA A 552 -72.44 -18.69 -21.54
C ALA A 552 -73.79 -19.36 -21.84
N ARG A 553 -74.92 -18.65 -21.61
CA ARG A 553 -76.26 -19.14 -21.99
C ARG A 553 -76.38 -19.36 -23.50
N ASP A 554 -75.91 -18.41 -24.30
CA ASP A 554 -75.93 -18.52 -25.76
C ASP A 554 -75.08 -19.69 -26.24
N MET A 555 -73.90 -19.91 -25.64
CA MET A 555 -73.05 -21.05 -25.94
C MET A 555 -73.76 -22.39 -25.68
N LEU A 556 -74.46 -22.51 -24.54
CA LEU A 556 -75.21 -23.71 -24.20
C LEU A 556 -76.42 -23.92 -25.13
N GLN A 557 -77.23 -22.89 -25.34
CA GLN A 557 -78.44 -22.98 -26.17
C GLN A 557 -78.12 -23.33 -27.62
N ASN A 558 -77.03 -22.80 -28.16
CA ASN A 558 -76.60 -23.07 -29.54
C ASN A 558 -75.91 -24.43 -29.72
N ASP A 559 -75.67 -25.20 -28.65
CA ASP A 559 -75.05 -26.54 -28.72
C ASP A 559 -76.03 -27.69 -28.39
N ARG A 560 -77.33 -27.49 -28.56
CA ARG A 560 -78.40 -28.45 -28.20
C ARG A 560 -78.80 -29.45 -29.29
N ASP A 561 -78.04 -29.55 -30.39
CA ASP A 561 -78.36 -30.43 -31.53
C ASP A 561 -78.40 -31.93 -31.21
N TYR A 562 -77.93 -32.34 -30.03
CA TYR A 562 -77.96 -33.72 -29.54
C TYR A 562 -79.30 -34.14 -28.92
N LEU A 563 -80.22 -33.20 -28.69
CA LEU A 563 -81.54 -33.46 -28.12
C LEU A 563 -82.55 -33.92 -29.19
N ASP A 564 -83.52 -34.76 -28.82
CA ASP A 564 -84.72 -35.01 -29.62
C ASP A 564 -85.42 -33.66 -29.88
N PRO A 565 -85.68 -33.27 -31.14
CA PRO A 565 -86.34 -32.01 -31.43
C PRO A 565 -87.79 -31.91 -30.90
N ASN A 566 -88.47 -33.04 -30.66
CA ASN A 566 -89.86 -33.08 -30.21
C ASN A 566 -90.09 -34.16 -29.13
N PRO A 567 -89.49 -34.05 -27.93
CA PRO A 567 -89.70 -35.01 -26.85
C PRO A 567 -91.18 -35.10 -26.49
N GLU A 568 -91.73 -36.32 -26.60
CA GLU A 568 -93.17 -36.59 -26.37
C GLU A 568 -94.11 -35.74 -27.26
N GLY A 569 -93.62 -35.22 -28.39
CA GLY A 569 -94.35 -34.34 -29.31
C GLY A 569 -94.40 -32.87 -28.90
N VAL A 570 -93.60 -32.43 -27.92
CA VAL A 570 -93.44 -31.02 -27.51
C VAL A 570 -92.14 -30.47 -28.08
N ASP A 571 -92.20 -29.36 -28.82
CA ASP A 571 -91.01 -28.67 -29.36
C ASP A 571 -90.11 -28.20 -28.21
N LEU A 572 -88.79 -28.40 -28.34
CA LEU A 572 -87.80 -28.03 -27.31
C LEU A 572 -87.93 -26.58 -26.82
N ARG A 573 -88.37 -25.65 -27.68
CA ARG A 573 -88.56 -24.23 -27.33
C ARG A 573 -89.66 -23.99 -26.29
N HIS A 574 -90.53 -24.97 -26.05
CA HIS A 574 -91.58 -24.92 -25.04
C HIS A 574 -91.19 -25.60 -23.72
N LEU A 575 -90.01 -26.21 -23.65
CA LEU A 575 -89.52 -26.85 -22.43
C LEU A 575 -88.70 -25.86 -21.58
N PRO A 576 -88.82 -25.90 -20.24
CA PRO A 576 -88.09 -25.02 -19.34
C PRO A 576 -86.64 -25.47 -19.11
N LEU A 577 -85.91 -25.82 -20.19
CA LEU A 577 -84.56 -26.41 -20.12
C LEU A 577 -83.56 -25.49 -19.43
N ASP A 578 -83.61 -24.19 -19.74
CA ASP A 578 -82.69 -23.18 -19.17
C ASP A 578 -82.90 -22.95 -17.67
N THR A 579 -84.08 -23.29 -17.15
CA THR A 579 -84.43 -23.07 -15.74
C THR A 579 -84.44 -24.36 -14.93
N ASP A 580 -84.25 -25.53 -15.56
CA ASP A 580 -84.19 -26.80 -14.87
C ASP A 580 -82.78 -27.05 -14.32
N PRO A 581 -82.58 -27.08 -12.99
CA PRO A 581 -81.22 -27.15 -12.42
C PRO A 581 -80.47 -28.43 -12.79
N GLN A 582 -81.18 -29.57 -12.90
CA GLN A 582 -80.56 -30.85 -13.25
C GLN A 582 -80.13 -30.91 -14.71
N PHE A 583 -80.98 -30.39 -15.61
CA PHE A 583 -80.63 -30.27 -17.02
C PHE A 583 -79.42 -29.36 -17.20
N HIS A 584 -79.45 -28.19 -16.57
CA HIS A 584 -78.38 -27.20 -16.66
C HIS A 584 -77.02 -27.73 -16.17
N GLU A 585 -76.98 -28.42 -15.02
CA GLU A 585 -75.75 -29.00 -14.48
C GLU A 585 -75.12 -30.03 -15.44
N MET A 586 -75.94 -30.94 -15.99
CA MET A 586 -75.46 -31.94 -16.96
C MET A 586 -75.05 -31.32 -18.30
N GLU A 587 -75.74 -30.25 -18.72
CA GLU A 587 -75.46 -29.52 -19.96
C GLU A 587 -74.12 -28.76 -19.86
N ALA A 588 -73.87 -28.10 -18.72
CA ALA A 588 -72.60 -27.46 -18.42
C ALA A 588 -71.46 -28.49 -18.35
N GLU A 589 -71.65 -29.64 -17.69
CA GLU A 589 -70.65 -30.72 -17.64
C GLU A 589 -70.34 -31.26 -19.04
N ARG A 590 -71.36 -31.45 -19.88
CA ARG A 590 -71.18 -31.85 -21.29
C ARG A 590 -70.33 -30.83 -22.05
N ALA A 591 -70.66 -29.54 -21.92
CA ALA A 591 -69.92 -28.47 -22.59
C ALA A 591 -68.45 -28.44 -22.17
N ARG A 592 -68.14 -28.62 -20.87
CA ARG A 592 -66.77 -28.75 -20.35
C ARG A 592 -66.03 -29.93 -20.97
N LEU A 593 -66.62 -31.13 -20.94
CA LEU A 593 -65.99 -32.34 -21.49
C LEU A 593 -65.76 -32.25 -23.00
N LYS A 594 -66.70 -31.61 -23.71
CA LYS A 594 -66.59 -31.34 -25.15
C LYS A 594 -65.48 -30.34 -25.45
N ALA A 595 -65.27 -29.35 -24.60
CA ALA A 595 -64.17 -28.40 -24.79
C ALA A 595 -62.80 -28.99 -24.44
N GLU A 596 -62.70 -29.85 -23.42
CA GLU A 596 -61.43 -30.48 -23.02
C GLU A 596 -60.86 -31.38 -24.12
N ASP A 597 -61.61 -32.43 -24.51
CA ASP A 597 -61.24 -33.32 -25.60
C ASP A 597 -62.46 -34.16 -26.01
N PRO A 598 -63.17 -33.79 -27.10
CA PRO A 598 -64.35 -34.51 -27.54
C PRO A 598 -64.08 -35.99 -27.87
N ARG A 599 -62.85 -36.32 -28.31
CA ARG A 599 -62.49 -37.69 -28.73
C ARG A 599 -62.21 -38.56 -27.52
N LYS A 600 -61.43 -38.06 -26.57
CA LYS A 600 -61.14 -38.75 -25.31
C LYS A 600 -62.40 -38.90 -24.46
N ASN A 601 -63.25 -37.87 -24.42
CA ASN A 601 -64.45 -37.82 -23.59
C ASN A 601 -65.72 -38.35 -24.29
N GLN A 602 -65.60 -38.92 -25.50
CA GLN A 602 -66.73 -39.33 -26.34
C GLN A 602 -67.79 -40.15 -25.61
N ARG A 603 -67.36 -41.12 -24.78
CA ARG A 603 -68.30 -41.97 -24.02
C ARG A 603 -69.04 -41.20 -22.93
N ALA A 604 -68.33 -40.38 -22.16
CA ALA A 604 -68.94 -39.58 -21.10
C ALA A 604 -69.90 -38.53 -21.68
N ILE A 605 -69.54 -37.91 -22.80
CA ILE A 605 -70.41 -36.99 -23.55
C ILE A 605 -71.67 -37.73 -24.00
N ALA A 606 -71.57 -38.90 -24.64
CA ALA A 606 -72.73 -39.66 -25.09
C ALA A 606 -73.65 -40.10 -23.92
N ASP A 607 -73.07 -40.50 -22.79
CA ASP A 607 -73.83 -40.87 -21.59
C ASP A 607 -74.58 -39.65 -21.02
N LEU A 608 -73.98 -38.45 -21.03
CA LEU A 608 -74.64 -37.19 -20.63
C LEU A 608 -75.74 -36.79 -21.63
N GLU A 609 -75.49 -36.89 -22.93
CA GLU A 609 -76.48 -36.61 -23.98
C GLU A 609 -77.72 -37.49 -23.84
N GLY A 610 -77.55 -38.77 -23.48
CA GLY A 610 -78.66 -39.68 -23.16
C GLY A 610 -79.48 -39.21 -21.95
N LYS A 611 -78.81 -38.88 -20.84
CA LYS A 611 -79.48 -38.37 -19.63
C LYS A 611 -80.20 -37.02 -19.85
N LEU A 612 -79.60 -36.15 -20.65
CA LEU A 612 -80.19 -34.86 -21.03
C LEU A 612 -81.45 -35.06 -21.87
N ASN A 613 -81.44 -36.01 -22.82
CA ASN A 613 -82.63 -36.41 -23.56
C ASN A 613 -83.72 -36.99 -22.64
N ASP A 614 -83.36 -37.93 -21.75
CA ASP A 614 -84.30 -38.50 -20.77
C ASP A 614 -84.95 -37.40 -19.92
N ARG A 615 -84.15 -36.44 -19.44
CA ARG A 615 -84.64 -35.29 -18.67
C ARG A 615 -85.58 -34.39 -19.48
N ALA A 616 -85.27 -34.13 -20.76
CA ALA A 616 -86.16 -33.38 -21.65
C ALA A 616 -87.51 -34.08 -21.85
N HIS A 617 -87.53 -35.42 -22.00
CA HIS A 617 -88.77 -36.20 -22.04
C HIS A 617 -89.57 -36.16 -20.72
N GLU A 618 -88.90 -36.17 -19.57
CA GLU A 618 -89.54 -36.00 -18.26
C GLU A 618 -90.22 -34.63 -18.13
N LEU A 619 -89.53 -33.56 -18.51
CA LEU A 619 -90.07 -32.19 -18.49
C LEU A 619 -91.26 -32.06 -19.44
N ALA A 620 -91.20 -32.68 -20.63
CA ALA A 620 -92.32 -32.70 -21.57
C ALA A 620 -93.56 -33.45 -21.05
N LYS A 621 -93.38 -34.49 -20.22
CA LYS A 621 -94.49 -35.19 -19.53
C LYS A 621 -95.08 -34.36 -18.40
N GLY A 622 -94.24 -33.67 -17.63
CA GLY A 622 -94.64 -32.82 -16.51
C GLY A 622 -95.43 -31.56 -16.95
N GLY A 623 -95.21 -31.07 -18.17
CA GLY A 623 -95.94 -29.95 -18.77
C GLY A 623 -97.29 -30.30 -19.42
N LYS A 624 -97.62 -31.59 -19.56
CA LYS A 624 -98.94 -32.06 -20.04
C LYS A 624 -99.92 -32.18 -18.86
N GLY A 625 -100.29 -31.04 -18.29
CA GLY A 625 -101.30 -30.91 -17.24
C GLY A 625 -102.24 -29.74 -17.51
#